data_AF-A0A7J4IZY5-F1
#
_entry.id   AF-A0A7J4IZY5-F1
#
_cell.length_a   1.000
_cell.length_b   1.000
_cell.length_c   1.000
_cell.angle_alpha   90.00
_cell.angle_beta   90.00
_cell.angle_gamma   90.00
#
_symmetry.space_group_name_H-M   'P 1'
#
loop_
_entity.id
_entity.type
_entity.pdbx_description
1 polymer ?
#
loop_
_entity_poly.entity_id
_entity_poly.type
_entity_poly.pdbx_seq_one_letter_code
_entity_poly.pdbx_strand_id
1 'polypeptide(L)'
;MVKINEANFITELLLAIPEFKNIHEEEKEYHEIGVNTILSDLKCFAENYQKRKNQEMLKRIAEFILRCDIESRDEVKNAIWVSFFETMNEDTIQAICKYLPTKYYTKIQEFLTAVDETSRRGAELRRDGN
;
A
#
# COMPACT_ATOMS: atom_id res chain seq x y z
N MET A 1 -11.70 -8.39 18.50
CA MET A 1 -10.97 -7.57 17.50
C MET A 1 -11.90 -6.47 17.02
N VAL A 2 -11.40 -5.24 16.93
CA VAL A 2 -12.17 -4.07 16.46
C VAL A 2 -12.13 -4.06 14.93
N LYS A 3 -13.28 -3.87 14.27
CA LYS A 3 -13.34 -3.75 12.81
C LYS A 3 -12.61 -2.50 12.34
N ILE A 4 -11.82 -2.63 11.28
CA ILE A 4 -11.08 -1.51 10.69
C ILE A 4 -12.06 -0.65 9.87
N ASN A 5 -12.04 0.65 10.14
CA ASN A 5 -12.79 1.68 9.43
C ASN A 5 -11.93 2.95 9.34
N GLU A 6 -12.40 3.96 8.62
CA GLU A 6 -11.64 5.19 8.40
C GLU A 6 -11.20 5.88 9.70
N ALA A 7 -12.04 5.86 10.73
CA ALA A 7 -11.78 6.55 11.99
C ALA A 7 -10.69 5.88 12.85
N ASN A 8 -10.49 4.56 12.72
CA ASN A 8 -9.47 3.83 13.47
C ASN A 8 -8.33 3.28 12.59
N PHE A 9 -8.39 3.49 11.27
CA PHE A 9 -7.42 2.94 10.32
C PHE A 9 -5.97 3.27 10.70
N ILE A 10 -5.71 4.54 11.01
CA ILE A 10 -4.36 5.01 11.38
C ILE A 10 -3.87 4.30 12.65
N THR A 11 -4.74 4.24 13.66
CA THR A 11 -4.40 3.60 14.94
C THR A 11 -4.09 2.13 14.74
N GLU A 12 -4.91 1.41 13.96
CA GLU A 12 -4.71 0.00 13.68
C GLU A 12 -3.46 -0.26 12.81
N LEU A 13 -3.15 0.63 11.86
CA LEU A 13 -1.94 0.58 11.04
C LEU A 13 -0.68 0.73 11.89
N LEU A 14 -0.64 1.75 12.76
CA LEU A 14 0.50 2.02 13.64
C LEU A 14 0.70 0.92 14.69
N LEU A 15 -0.38 0.28 15.15
CA LEU A 15 -0.31 -0.87 16.05
C LEU A 15 0.22 -2.12 15.35
N ALA A 16 -0.18 -2.35 14.10
CA ALA A 16 0.26 -3.51 13.33
C ALA A 16 1.71 -3.37 12.82
N ILE A 17 2.11 -2.14 12.48
CA ILE A 17 3.41 -1.84 11.87
C ILE A 17 4.03 -0.68 12.65
N PRO A 18 4.63 -0.92 13.82
CA PRO A 18 5.25 0.14 14.63
C PRO A 18 6.40 0.84 13.89
N GLU A 19 7.05 0.18 12.95
CA GLU A 19 8.04 0.76 12.04
C GLU A 19 7.46 1.90 11.19
N PHE A 20 6.14 1.87 10.93
CA PHE A 20 5.41 2.94 10.25
C PHE A 20 5.47 4.24 11.02
N LYS A 21 5.38 4.16 12.36
CA LYS A 21 5.48 5.36 13.18
C LYS A 21 6.82 6.06 13.01
N ASN A 22 7.91 5.28 13.01
CA ASN A 22 9.25 5.84 12.85
C ASN A 22 9.46 6.42 11.46
N ILE A 23 8.99 5.75 10.41
CA ILE A 23 9.05 6.26 9.03
C ILE A 23 8.20 7.54 8.89
N HIS A 24 6.97 7.54 9.43
CA HIS A 24 6.09 8.70 9.45
C HIS A 24 6.64 9.87 10.27
N GLU A 25 7.41 9.60 11.34
CA GLU A 25 8.08 10.62 12.14
C GLU A 25 9.38 11.13 11.52
N GLU A 26 10.11 10.29 10.78
CA GLU A 26 11.34 10.66 10.04
C GLU A 26 11.01 11.48 8.78
N GLU A 27 9.93 11.15 8.08
CA GLU A 27 9.49 11.81 6.84
C GLU A 27 8.57 13.03 7.10
N LYS A 28 8.48 13.48 8.36
CA LYS A 28 7.53 14.50 8.84
C LYS A 28 7.89 15.92 8.42
N GLU A 29 8.18 16.14 7.14
CA GLU A 29 7.92 17.42 6.47
C GLU A 29 6.53 17.32 5.81
N TYR A 30 5.54 17.97 6.42
CA TYR A 30 4.20 18.27 5.89
C TYR A 30 3.13 17.17 5.80
N HIS A 31 2.14 17.22 6.70
CA HIS A 31 0.79 17.76 6.42
C HIS A 31 -0.27 17.22 7.40
N GLU A 32 -1.23 18.08 7.75
CA GLU A 32 -2.36 17.78 8.62
C GLU A 32 -3.23 16.62 8.07
N ILE A 33 -3.25 15.55 8.87
CA ILE A 33 -4.24 14.48 9.07
C ILE A 33 -5.35 14.35 8.00
N GLY A 34 -5.11 13.45 7.04
CA GLY A 34 -6.13 12.85 6.19
C GLY A 34 -5.65 11.49 5.67
N VAL A 35 -6.60 10.59 5.38
CA VAL A 35 -6.30 9.23 4.83
C VAL A 35 -5.38 9.34 3.61
N ASN A 36 -5.58 10.34 2.74
CA ASN A 36 -4.78 10.57 1.54
C ASN A 36 -3.29 10.83 1.80
N THR A 37 -2.91 11.43 2.94
CA THR A 37 -1.49 11.66 3.30
C THR A 37 -0.82 10.37 3.75
N ILE A 38 -1.57 9.50 4.43
CA ILE A 38 -1.10 8.17 4.87
C ILE A 38 -0.84 7.26 3.66
N LEU A 39 -1.62 7.43 2.60
CA LEU A 39 -1.39 6.75 1.33
C LEU A 39 -0.10 7.21 0.64
N SER A 40 0.29 8.48 0.80
CA SER A 40 1.60 8.97 0.36
C SER A 40 2.73 8.46 1.26
N ASP A 41 2.54 8.41 2.57
CA ASP A 41 3.51 7.81 3.48
C ASP A 41 3.74 6.34 3.14
N LEU A 42 2.69 5.61 2.74
CA LEU A 42 2.74 4.22 2.27
C LEU A 42 3.74 4.01 1.12
N LYS A 43 3.98 5.01 0.28
CA LYS A 43 5.03 4.99 -0.75
C LYS A 43 6.44 4.94 -0.17
N CYS A 44 6.70 5.70 0.89
CA CYS A 44 8.01 5.71 1.57
C CYS A 44 8.35 4.35 2.22
N PHE A 45 7.38 3.45 2.41
CA PHE A 45 7.60 2.09 2.93
C PHE A 45 8.30 1.19 1.93
N ALA A 46 7.89 1.24 0.66
CA ALA A 46 8.49 0.43 -0.38
C ALA A 46 9.99 0.74 -0.49
N GLU A 47 10.32 2.03 -0.45
CA GLU A 47 11.70 2.51 -0.49
C GLU A 47 12.48 2.17 0.79
N ASN A 48 11.86 2.32 1.97
CA ASN A 48 12.49 1.96 3.24
C ASN A 48 12.73 0.45 3.38
N TYR A 49 11.82 -0.40 2.88
CA TYR A 49 12.04 -1.85 2.80
C TYR A 49 13.31 -2.16 2.01
N GLN A 50 13.46 -1.58 0.83
CA GLN A 50 14.65 -1.83 0.00
C GLN A 50 15.94 -1.37 0.68
N LYS A 51 15.91 -0.21 1.34
CA LYS A 51 17.05 0.35 2.07
C LYS A 51 17.43 -0.50 3.30
N ARG A 52 16.44 -0.95 4.09
CA ARG A 52 16.66 -1.64 5.38
C ARG A 52 16.63 -3.17 5.30
N LYS A 53 16.22 -3.75 4.17
CA LYS A 53 15.99 -5.20 3.96
C LYS A 53 15.17 -5.87 5.08
N ASN A 54 14.21 -5.14 5.64
CA ASN A 54 13.44 -5.59 6.80
C ASN A 54 12.29 -6.52 6.39
N GLN A 55 12.55 -7.83 6.40
CA GLN A 55 11.56 -8.86 6.04
C GLN A 55 10.41 -8.98 7.05
N GLU A 56 10.67 -8.72 8.33
CA GLU A 56 9.64 -8.79 9.37
C GLU A 56 8.59 -7.69 9.18
N MET A 57 9.02 -6.50 8.79
CA MET A 57 8.12 -5.40 8.42
C MET A 57 7.23 -5.77 7.23
N LEU A 58 7.78 -6.39 6.18
CA LEU A 58 6.99 -6.87 5.04
C LEU A 58 5.93 -7.90 5.45
N LYS A 59 6.28 -8.80 6.35
CA LYS A 59 5.34 -9.81 6.84
C LYS A 59 4.17 -9.16 7.58
N ARG A 60 4.44 -8.21 8.49
CA ARG A 60 3.39 -7.46 9.20
C ARG A 60 2.49 -6.67 8.26
N ILE A 61 3.06 -6.12 7.19
CA ILE A 61 2.29 -5.45 6.15
C ILE A 61 1.35 -6.44 5.46
N ALA A 62 1.85 -7.59 5.03
CA ALA A 62 1.02 -8.61 4.40
C ALA A 62 -0.12 -9.05 5.34
N GLU A 63 0.16 -9.26 6.62
CA GLU A 63 -0.84 -9.56 7.65
C GLU A 63 -1.88 -8.45 7.80
N PHE A 64 -1.46 -7.18 7.74
CA PHE A 64 -2.37 -6.03 7.81
C PHE A 64 -3.27 -5.91 6.57
N ILE A 65 -2.73 -6.14 5.36
CA ILE A 65 -3.52 -6.17 4.11
C ILE A 65 -4.59 -7.27 4.20
N LEU A 66 -4.23 -8.46 4.69
CA LEU A 66 -5.17 -9.56 4.89
C LEU A 66 -6.26 -9.20 5.89
N ARG A 67 -5.88 -8.57 7.01
CA ARG A 67 -6.82 -8.12 8.02
C ARG A 67 -7.80 -7.09 7.45
N CYS A 68 -7.32 -6.14 6.65
CA CYS A 68 -8.18 -5.15 6.00
C CYS A 68 -9.13 -5.79 4.97
N ASP A 69 -8.67 -6.79 4.21
CA ASP A 69 -9.53 -7.50 3.25
C ASP A 69 -10.67 -8.28 3.94
N ILE A 70 -10.43 -8.75 5.17
CA ILE A 70 -11.41 -9.49 5.99
C ILE A 70 -12.32 -8.53 6.78
N GLU A 71 -11.77 -7.47 7.36
CA GLU A 71 -12.43 -6.69 8.42
C GLU A 71 -12.96 -5.32 7.96
N SER A 72 -12.48 -4.78 6.84
CA SER A 72 -12.82 -3.43 6.36
C SER A 72 -13.99 -3.41 5.37
N ARG A 73 -14.53 -2.21 5.11
CA ARG A 73 -15.42 -1.94 3.97
C ARG A 73 -14.64 -1.83 2.66
N ASP A 74 -15.30 -2.06 1.53
CA ASP A 74 -14.66 -2.15 0.22
C ASP A 74 -13.88 -0.88 -0.19
N GLU A 75 -14.32 0.30 0.24
CA GLU A 75 -13.62 1.57 -0.01
C GLU A 75 -12.24 1.61 0.65
N VAL A 76 -12.16 1.19 1.92
CA VAL A 76 -10.90 1.09 2.67
C VAL A 76 -10.01 -0.01 2.07
N LYS A 77 -10.59 -1.14 1.65
CA LYS A 77 -9.84 -2.20 0.95
C LYS A 77 -9.21 -1.64 -0.32
N ASN A 78 -10.00 -1.01 -1.18
CA ASN A 78 -9.51 -0.50 -2.46
C ASN A 78 -8.45 0.58 -2.28
N ALA A 79 -8.63 1.51 -1.33
CA ALA A 79 -7.62 2.53 -1.03
C ALA A 79 -6.28 1.92 -0.60
N ILE A 80 -6.30 0.91 0.28
CA ILE A 80 -5.09 0.20 0.71
C ILE A 80 -4.44 -0.49 -0.49
N TRP A 81 -5.22 -1.23 -1.28
CA TRP A 81 -4.70 -1.95 -2.44
C TRP A 81 -4.04 -1.01 -3.45
N VAL A 82 -4.70 0.11 -3.78
CA VAL A 82 -4.13 1.12 -4.67
C VAL A 82 -2.82 1.64 -4.10
N SER A 83 -2.84 2.16 -2.87
CA SER A 83 -1.67 2.86 -2.34
C SER A 83 -0.50 1.95 -2.01
N PHE A 84 -0.74 0.69 -1.64
CA PHE A 84 0.32 -0.29 -1.44
C PHE A 84 0.94 -0.75 -2.76
N PHE A 85 0.14 -1.14 -3.75
CA PHE A 85 0.68 -1.79 -4.95
C PHE A 85 1.05 -0.82 -6.07
N GLU A 86 0.44 0.36 -6.16
CA GLU A 86 0.80 1.38 -7.15
C GLU A 86 2.18 2.00 -6.87
N THR A 87 2.57 2.04 -5.60
CA THR A 87 3.78 2.73 -5.15
C THR A 87 4.98 1.81 -4.99
N MET A 88 4.77 0.49 -4.96
CA MET A 88 5.82 -0.51 -4.82
C MET A 88 6.42 -0.88 -6.17
N ASN A 89 7.74 -1.04 -6.20
CA ASN A 89 8.40 -1.67 -7.34
C ASN A 89 8.17 -3.19 -7.35
N GLU A 90 8.39 -3.78 -8.52
CA GLU A 90 8.14 -5.19 -8.79
C GLU A 90 8.84 -6.12 -7.78
N ASP A 91 10.10 -5.84 -7.42
CA ASP A 91 10.85 -6.65 -6.45
C ASP A 91 10.18 -6.68 -5.06
N THR A 92 9.64 -5.54 -4.62
CA THR A 92 8.93 -5.43 -3.34
C THR A 92 7.60 -6.15 -3.40
N ILE A 93 6.90 -6.06 -4.53
CA ILE A 93 5.65 -6.79 -4.76
C ILE A 93 5.90 -8.30 -4.76
N GLN A 94 6.93 -8.77 -5.46
CA GLN A 94 7.29 -10.19 -5.45
C GLN A 94 7.68 -10.68 -4.04
N ALA A 95 8.36 -9.84 -3.25
CA ALA A 95 8.70 -10.16 -1.88
C ALA A 95 7.46 -10.25 -0.97
N ILE A 96 6.50 -9.32 -1.07
CA ILE A 96 5.30 -9.33 -0.23
C ILE A 96 4.34 -10.46 -0.63
N CYS A 97 4.28 -10.82 -1.91
CA CYS A 97 3.49 -11.96 -2.39
C CYS A 97 3.83 -13.25 -1.64
N LYS A 98 5.09 -13.46 -1.21
CA LYS A 98 5.48 -14.66 -0.44
C LYS A 98 4.73 -14.83 0.88
N TYR A 99 4.18 -13.75 1.44
CA TYR A 99 3.44 -13.75 2.70
C TYR A 99 1.93 -13.69 2.50
N LEU A 100 1.45 -13.57 1.26
CA LEU A 100 0.03 -13.51 0.93
C LEU A 100 -0.46 -14.88 0.41
N PRO A 101 -1.70 -15.30 0.76
CA PRO A 101 -2.32 -16.47 0.16
C PRO A 101 -2.42 -16.36 -1.37
N THR A 102 -2.30 -17.49 -2.08
CA THR A 102 -2.28 -17.55 -3.55
C THR A 102 -3.47 -16.88 -4.22
N LYS A 103 -4.65 -16.85 -3.58
CA LYS A 103 -5.85 -16.16 -4.10
C LYS A 103 -5.62 -14.66 -4.35
N TYR A 104 -4.65 -14.05 -3.67
CA TYR A 104 -4.29 -12.65 -3.86
C TYR A 104 -3.34 -12.43 -5.03
N TYR A 105 -2.68 -13.47 -5.55
CA TYR A 105 -1.72 -13.31 -6.65
C TYR A 105 -2.43 -12.84 -7.92
N THR A 106 -3.57 -13.47 -8.24
CA THR A 106 -4.42 -13.06 -9.36
C THR A 106 -4.91 -11.62 -9.19
N LYS A 107 -5.38 -11.26 -7.99
CA LYS A 107 -5.85 -9.90 -7.68
C LYS A 107 -4.75 -8.85 -7.84
N ILE A 108 -3.53 -9.17 -7.41
CA ILE A 108 -2.35 -8.30 -7.57
C ILE A 108 -1.99 -8.16 -9.06
N GLN A 109 -1.97 -9.26 -9.81
CA GLN A 109 -1.67 -9.21 -11.25
C GLN A 109 -2.70 -8.38 -12.01
N GLU A 110 -4.00 -8.60 -11.78
CA GLU A 110 -5.08 -7.82 -12.40
C GLU A 110 -4.94 -6.33 -12.09
N PHE A 111 -4.63 -5.99 -10.84
CA PHE A 111 -4.41 -4.60 -10.42
C PHE A 111 -3.22 -3.97 -11.18
N LEU A 112 -2.08 -4.64 -11.23
CA LEU A 112 -0.89 -4.13 -11.91
C LEU A 112 -1.10 -3.96 -13.41
N THR A 113 -1.79 -4.90 -14.05
CA THR A 113 -2.16 -4.79 -15.46
C THR A 113 -3.07 -3.58 -15.71
N ALA A 114 -4.06 -3.34 -14.85
CA ALA A 114 -4.96 -2.19 -14.98
C ALA A 114 -4.22 -0.84 -14.81
N VAL A 115 -3.27 -0.76 -13.88
CA VAL A 115 -2.43 0.44 -13.67
C VAL A 115 -1.53 0.71 -14.88
N ASP A 116 -0.91 -0.32 -15.45
CA ASP A 116 -0.06 -0.19 -16.65
C ASP A 116 -0.88 0.27 -17.87
N GLU A 117 -2.05 -0.34 -18.10
CA GLU A 117 -2.96 0.06 -19.18
C GLU A 117 -3.45 1.50 -19.04
N THR A 118 -3.77 1.92 -17.82
CA THR A 118 -4.20 3.30 -17.52
C THR A 118 -3.06 4.29 -17.77
N SER A 119 -1.84 3.96 -17.34
CA SER A 119 -0.64 4.76 -17.57
C SER A 119 -0.33 4.90 -19.07
N ARG A 120 -0.46 3.81 -19.83
CA ARG A 120 -0.24 3.80 -21.28
C ARG A 120 -1.27 4.65 -22.02
N ARG A 121 -2.56 4.50 -21.70
CA ARG A 121 -3.64 5.33 -22.28
C ARG A 121 -3.46 6.82 -21.96
N GLY A 122 -3.05 7.15 -20.74
CA GLY A 122 -2.73 8.53 -20.35
C GLY A 122 -1.53 9.11 -21.11
N ALA A 123 -0.53 8.28 -21.44
CA ALA A 123 0.62 8.69 -22.23
C ALA A 123 0.29 8.84 -23.73
N GLU A 124 -0.59 8.00 -24.28
CA GLU A 124 -1.07 8.07 -25.67
C GLU A 124 -1.90 9.34 -25.92
N LEU A 125 -2.86 9.65 -25.03
CA LEU A 125 -3.68 10.87 -25.12
C LEU A 125 -2.87 12.17 -25.06
N ARG A 126 -1.71 12.17 -24.40
CA ARG A 126 -0.79 13.33 -24.37
C ARG A 126 0.04 13.48 -25.64
N ARG A 127 0.20 12.43 -26.43
CA ARG A 127 0.92 12.46 -27.71
C ARG A 127 0.00 12.83 -28.88
N ASP A 128 -1.26 12.42 -28.84
CA ASP A 128 -2.25 12.77 -29.87
C ASP A 128 -2.82 14.19 -29.73
N GLY A 129 -2.50 14.89 -28.63
CA GLY A 129 -2.93 16.26 -28.35
C GLY A 129 -1.92 17.36 -28.70
N ASN A 130 -0.82 17.05 -29.42
CA ASN A 130 0.22 18.02 -29.78
C ASN A 130 0.51 18.09 -31.28
#